data_AF-A0A0C9WFL8-F1
#
_entry.id   AF-A0A0C9WFL8-F1
#
_cell.length_a   1.000
_cell.length_b   1.000
_cell.length_c   1.000
_cell.angle_alpha   90.00
_cell.angle_beta   90.00
_cell.angle_gamma   90.00
#
_symmetry.space_group_name_H-M   'P 1'
#
loop_
_entity.id
_entity.type
_entity.pdbx_description
1 polymer ?
#
loop_
_entity_poly.entity_id
_entity_poly.type
_entity_poly.pdbx_seq_one_letter_code
_entity_poly.pdbx_strand_id
1 'polypeptide(L)'
;MLPCDDLKLHSIPSVSTQWTAPLRLIDQLNVFAGQLFLRDHATYIQLCRFLCIYARDLRDDGDFKVEADGFIKPEHRPPRASFDNSFQQSPIAALKSLFGLRRKGMLYAPTHMGKILDAWPLLEDDFRD
;
A
#
# COMPACT_ATOMS: atom_id res chain seq x y z
N MET A 1 -15.61 4.41 9.23
CA MET A 1 -15.09 4.00 10.57
C MET A 1 -13.60 4.30 10.60
N LEU A 2 -13.08 4.97 11.64
CA LEU A 2 -11.66 5.34 11.68
C LEU A 2 -10.77 4.09 11.88
N PRO A 3 -9.64 3.98 11.16
CA PRO A 3 -8.67 2.89 11.37
C PRO A 3 -8.08 2.90 12.79
N CYS A 4 -7.77 1.73 13.33
CA CYS A 4 -7.08 1.56 14.61
C CYS A 4 -5.61 1.18 14.36
N ASP A 5 -4.84 2.11 13.78
CA ASP A 5 -3.48 1.88 13.29
C ASP A 5 -2.45 2.93 13.74
N ASP A 6 -2.78 3.72 14.78
CA ASP A 6 -1.89 4.75 15.34
C ASP A 6 -0.71 4.20 16.17
N LEU A 7 -0.62 2.87 16.30
CA LEU A 7 0.38 2.12 17.07
C LEU A 7 0.44 2.48 18.56
N LYS A 8 -0.61 3.12 19.12
CA LYS A 8 -0.66 3.45 20.55
C LYS A 8 -1.27 2.32 21.38
N LEU A 9 -2.16 1.54 20.77
CA LEU A 9 -2.86 0.42 21.43
C LEU A 9 -1.87 -0.67 21.87
N HIS A 10 -1.92 -1.04 23.15
CA HIS A 10 -1.06 -2.08 23.76
C HIS A 10 0.45 -1.87 23.58
N SER A 11 0.91 -0.63 23.48
CA SER A 11 2.34 -0.31 23.46
C SER A 11 3.03 -0.69 24.78
N ILE A 12 4.20 -1.34 24.69
CA ILE A 12 5.03 -1.69 25.85
C ILE A 12 6.47 -1.22 25.58
N PRO A 13 6.99 -0.26 26.36
CA PRO A 13 6.29 0.53 27.36
C PRO A 13 5.20 1.41 26.74
N SER A 14 4.23 1.86 27.54
CA SER A 14 3.17 2.77 27.07
C SER A 14 3.79 4.03 26.45
N VAL A 15 3.37 4.38 25.24
CA VAL A 15 3.82 5.60 24.57
C VAL A 15 3.08 6.84 25.09
N SER A 16 3.75 7.99 25.06
CA SER A 16 3.13 9.28 25.40
C SER A 16 1.94 9.57 24.48
N THR A 17 0.90 10.25 24.98
CA THR A 17 -0.24 10.69 24.16
C THR A 17 0.19 11.64 23.04
N GLN A 18 1.27 12.39 23.24
CA GLN A 18 1.86 13.32 22.26
C GLN A 18 2.75 12.64 21.22
N TRP A 19 3.09 11.36 21.41
CA TRP A 19 3.90 10.63 20.45
C TRP A 19 3.10 10.33 19.18
N THR A 20 3.78 10.39 18.04
CA THR A 20 3.23 10.06 16.72
C THR A 20 4.23 9.21 15.95
N ALA A 21 3.79 8.04 15.46
CA ALA A 21 4.62 7.23 14.59
C ALA A 21 4.80 7.91 13.21
N PRO A 22 5.93 7.67 12.52
CA PRO A 22 6.06 8.07 11.12
C PRO A 22 4.99 7.38 10.27
N LEU A 23 4.21 8.15 9.51
CA LEU A 23 3.09 7.64 8.72
C LEU A 23 3.51 6.53 7.74
N ARG A 24 4.64 6.70 7.06
CA ARG A 24 5.20 5.69 6.16
C ARG A 24 5.43 4.35 6.87
N LEU A 25 5.86 4.37 8.13
CA LEU A 25 6.10 3.15 8.90
C LEU A 25 4.78 2.46 9.26
N ILE A 26 3.77 3.23 9.65
CA ILE A 26 2.42 2.72 9.88
C ILE A 26 1.91 2.02 8.62
N ASP A 27 1.99 2.67 7.47
CA ASP A 27 1.50 2.12 6.20
C ASP A 27 2.19 0.80 5.83
N GLN A 28 3.51 0.73 5.99
CA GLN A 28 4.28 -0.49 5.76
C GLN A 28 3.86 -1.62 6.72
N LEU A 29 3.77 -1.33 8.02
CA LEU A 29 3.35 -2.31 9.02
C LEU A 29 1.92 -2.81 8.76
N ASN A 30 1.02 -1.92 8.37
CA ASN A 30 -0.37 -2.22 8.06
C ASN A 30 -0.52 -3.20 6.88
N VAL A 31 0.32 -3.06 5.85
CA VAL A 31 0.36 -4.04 4.73
C VAL A 31 0.67 -5.43 5.28
N PHE A 32 1.73 -5.56 6.08
CA PHE A 32 2.13 -6.86 6.63
C PHE A 32 1.19 -7.37 7.73
N ALA A 33 0.45 -6.48 8.39
CA ALA A 33 -0.60 -6.79 9.35
C ALA A 33 -1.90 -7.27 8.68
N GLY A 34 -2.05 -7.09 7.36
CA GLY A 34 -3.23 -7.51 6.61
C GLY A 34 -4.35 -6.47 6.57
N GLN A 35 -4.03 -5.19 6.71
CA GLN A 35 -5.00 -4.10 6.63
C GLN A 35 -5.69 -4.08 5.25
N LEU A 36 -7.01 -4.02 5.25
CA LEU A 36 -7.84 -4.13 4.05
C LEU A 36 -8.22 -2.78 3.44
N PHE A 37 -8.40 -1.77 4.27
CA PHE A 37 -8.83 -0.43 3.88
C PHE A 37 -7.78 0.57 4.34
N LEU A 38 -7.35 1.46 3.44
CA LEU A 38 -6.49 2.59 3.81
C LEU A 38 -7.32 3.78 4.23
N ARG A 39 -6.71 4.67 5.01
CA ARG A 39 -7.34 5.86 5.59
C ARG A 39 -7.75 6.91 4.56
N ASP A 40 -6.99 7.08 3.48
CA ASP A 40 -7.19 8.13 2.48
C ASP A 40 -6.48 7.80 1.16
N HIS A 41 -6.81 8.57 0.12
CA HIS A 41 -6.21 8.43 -1.21
C HIS A 41 -4.70 8.74 -1.23
N ALA A 42 -4.22 9.68 -0.39
CA ALA A 42 -2.79 9.99 -0.31
C ALA A 42 -1.97 8.79 0.17
N THR A 43 -2.52 8.01 1.11
CA THR A 43 -1.94 6.77 1.63
C THR A 43 -1.90 5.70 0.54
N TYR A 44 -2.94 5.60 -0.29
CA TYR A 44 -2.92 4.72 -1.47
C TYR A 44 -1.77 5.06 -2.42
N ILE A 45 -1.58 6.35 -2.75
CA ILE A 45 -0.47 6.78 -3.60
C ILE A 45 0.87 6.39 -2.96
N GLN A 46 1.08 6.72 -1.68
CA GLN A 46 2.33 6.39 -0.98
C GLN A 46 2.58 4.87 -0.94
N LEU A 47 1.55 4.06 -0.74
CA LEU A 47 1.67 2.62 -0.75
C LEU A 47 2.04 2.07 -2.14
N CYS A 48 1.39 2.57 -3.20
CA CYS A 48 1.76 2.20 -4.57
C CYS A 48 3.23 2.57 -4.88
N ARG A 49 3.71 3.72 -4.40
CA ARG A 49 5.13 4.12 -4.52
C ARG A 49 6.04 3.13 -3.77
N PHE A 50 5.69 2.73 -2.55
CA PHE A 50 6.45 1.76 -1.76
C PHE A 50 6.52 0.38 -2.44
N LEU A 51 5.38 -0.11 -2.95
CA LEU A 51 5.29 -1.42 -3.62
C LEU A 51 5.75 -1.39 -5.08
N CYS A 52 6.17 -0.23 -5.59
CA CYS A 52 6.53 0.00 -6.99
C CYS A 52 5.39 -0.36 -7.96
N ILE A 53 4.14 -0.11 -7.56
CA ILE A 53 2.94 -0.30 -8.38
C ILE A 53 2.59 1.02 -9.07
N TYR A 54 2.09 0.93 -10.29
CA TYR A 54 1.53 2.07 -10.99
C TYR A 54 0.31 2.65 -10.27
N ALA A 55 0.29 3.98 -10.15
CA ALA A 55 -0.90 4.73 -9.76
C ALA A 55 -0.96 5.99 -10.63
N ARG A 56 -2.16 6.58 -10.73
CA ARG A 56 -2.46 7.62 -11.72
C ARG A 56 -1.64 8.91 -11.56
N ASP A 57 -1.05 9.14 -10.40
CA ASP A 57 -0.16 10.29 -10.13
C ASP A 57 1.15 10.28 -10.94
N LEU A 58 1.51 9.14 -11.56
CA LEU A 58 2.64 9.03 -12.48
C LEU A 58 2.26 9.19 -13.95
N ARG A 59 0.98 9.38 -14.29
CA ARG A 59 0.54 9.41 -15.69
C ARG A 59 1.37 10.37 -16.55
N ASP A 60 1.77 11.50 -15.97
CA ASP A 60 2.47 12.58 -16.67
C ASP A 60 4.00 12.49 -16.52
N ASP A 61 4.53 11.45 -15.87
CA ASP A 61 5.97 11.26 -15.62
C ASP A 61 6.71 10.60 -16.80
N GLY A 62 6.05 10.49 -17.97
CA GLY A 62 6.62 9.95 -19.21
C GLY A 62 6.23 8.50 -19.50
N ASP A 63 6.92 7.90 -20.46
CA ASP A 63 6.64 6.53 -20.92
C ASP A 63 7.35 5.50 -20.05
N PHE A 64 6.59 4.70 -19.33
CA PHE A 64 7.09 3.53 -18.61
C PHE A 64 6.21 2.31 -18.83
N LYS A 65 6.83 1.14 -18.75
CA LYS A 65 6.14 -0.14 -18.91
C LYS A 65 5.68 -0.65 -17.55
N VAL A 66 4.40 -1.00 -17.50
CA VAL A 66 3.74 -1.59 -16.34
C VAL A 66 3.51 -3.07 -16.64
N GLU A 67 3.91 -3.95 -15.72
CA GLU A 67 3.66 -5.39 -15.83
C GLU A 67 2.18 -5.70 -15.62
N ALA A 68 1.76 -6.93 -15.94
CA ALA A 68 0.36 -7.35 -15.85
C ALA A 68 -0.24 -7.26 -14.44
N ASP A 69 0.60 -7.29 -13.40
CA ASP A 69 0.22 -7.16 -11.99
C ASP A 69 0.36 -5.70 -11.46
N GLY A 70 0.55 -4.74 -12.35
CA GLY A 70 0.69 -3.33 -12.00
C GLY A 70 2.10 -2.92 -11.55
N PHE A 71 3.04 -3.85 -11.39
CA PHE A 71 4.41 -3.56 -10.96
C PHE A 71 5.20 -2.83 -12.06
N ILE A 72 6.03 -1.87 -11.67
CA ILE A 72 6.96 -1.16 -12.55
C ILE A 72 8.37 -1.69 -12.27
N LYS A 73 8.99 -2.32 -13.27
CA LYS A 73 10.37 -2.84 -13.16
C LYS A 73 11.39 -1.70 -12.95
N PRO A 74 12.50 -1.94 -12.23
CA PRO A 74 13.51 -0.91 -11.94
C PRO A 74 13.95 -0.09 -13.16
N GLU A 75 14.20 -0.74 -14.30
CA GLU A 75 14.61 -0.12 -15.56
C GLU A 75 13.56 0.78 -16.23
N HIS A 76 12.32 0.74 -15.74
CA HIS A 76 11.20 1.52 -16.25
C HIS A 76 10.66 2.51 -15.22
N ARG A 77 11.27 2.65 -14.04
CA ARG A 77 10.72 3.52 -13.00
C ARG A 77 10.98 4.99 -13.30
N PRO A 78 9.94 5.85 -13.25
CA PRO A 78 10.16 7.29 -13.23
C PRO A 78 10.86 7.71 -11.93
N PRO A 79 11.56 8.85 -11.91
CA PRO A 79 12.28 9.32 -10.72
C PRO A 79 11.41 9.41 -9.46
N ARG A 80 10.12 9.81 -9.60
CA ARG A 80 9.16 9.90 -8.48
C ARG A 80 8.75 8.54 -7.89
N ALA A 81 9.06 7.44 -8.58
CA ALA A 81 8.79 6.07 -8.15
C ALA A 81 10.07 5.26 -7.90
N SER A 82 11.24 5.89 -7.95
CA SER A 82 12.53 5.26 -7.68
C SER A 82 13.03 5.68 -6.31
N PHE A 83 13.21 4.72 -5.41
CA PHE A 83 13.76 4.95 -4.07
C PHE A 83 14.95 4.03 -3.82
N ASP A 84 15.85 4.48 -2.95
CA ASP A 84 16.93 3.63 -2.43
C ASP A 84 16.30 2.41 -1.73
N ASN A 85 16.68 1.22 -2.19
CA ASN A 85 16.15 -0.08 -1.72
C ASN A 85 14.68 -0.37 -2.11
N SER A 86 14.18 0.20 -3.21
CA SER A 86 12.92 -0.26 -3.83
C SER A 86 12.96 -1.76 -4.17
N PHE A 87 11.78 -2.39 -4.20
CA PHE A 87 11.63 -3.78 -4.62
C PHE A 87 12.25 -4.00 -6.01
N GLN A 88 13.08 -5.04 -6.17
CA GLN A 88 13.67 -5.38 -7.47
C GLN A 88 12.78 -6.34 -8.28
N GLN A 89 11.86 -7.02 -7.60
CA GLN A 89 10.87 -7.93 -8.18
C GLN A 89 9.49 -7.63 -7.58
N SER A 90 8.43 -8.01 -8.28
CA SER A 90 7.06 -7.75 -7.85
C SER A 90 6.77 -8.41 -6.48
N PRO A 91 6.36 -7.63 -5.46
CA PRO A 91 5.96 -8.19 -4.17
C PRO A 91 4.53 -8.75 -4.19
N ILE A 92 3.77 -8.56 -5.28
CA ILE A 92 2.32 -8.78 -5.32
C ILE A 92 1.93 -10.22 -5.02
N ALA A 93 2.62 -11.20 -5.61
CA ALA A 93 2.31 -12.61 -5.39
C ALA A 93 2.53 -13.04 -3.92
N ALA A 94 3.61 -12.54 -3.29
CA ALA A 94 3.90 -12.80 -1.89
C ALA A 94 2.85 -12.12 -0.98
N LEU A 95 2.47 -10.88 -1.29
CA LEU A 95 1.43 -10.17 -0.55
C LEU A 95 0.06 -10.84 -0.69
N LYS A 96 -0.34 -11.29 -1.89
CA LYS A 96 -1.59 -12.06 -2.07
C LYS A 96 -1.62 -13.31 -1.21
N SER A 97 -0.49 -14.01 -1.11
CA SER A 97 -0.35 -15.19 -0.23
C SER A 97 -0.49 -14.81 1.24
N LEU A 98 0.18 -13.75 1.69
CA LEU A 98 0.09 -13.24 3.07
C LEU A 98 -1.34 -12.83 3.44
N PHE A 99 -2.02 -12.07 2.57
CA PHE A 99 -3.40 -11.65 2.78
C PHE A 99 -4.36 -12.84 2.78
N GLY A 100 -4.16 -13.82 1.89
CA GLY A 100 -4.92 -15.08 1.91
C GLY A 100 -4.82 -15.80 3.25
N LEU A 101 -3.61 -15.91 3.81
CA LEU A 101 -3.37 -16.52 5.13
C LEU A 101 -4.08 -15.73 6.25
N ARG A 102 -3.90 -14.40 6.29
CA ARG A 102 -4.52 -13.55 7.32
C ARG A 102 -6.04 -13.54 7.26
N ARG A 103 -6.60 -13.66 6.05
CA ARG A 103 -8.05 -13.70 5.83
C ARG A 103 -8.67 -15.08 6.03
N LYS A 104 -7.87 -16.13 6.23
CA LYS A 104 -8.34 -17.51 6.46
C LYS A 104 -9.36 -17.97 5.41
N GLY A 105 -9.12 -17.63 4.14
CA GLY A 105 -10.00 -17.95 3.02
C GLY A 105 -11.18 -16.99 2.80
N MET A 106 -11.37 -15.97 3.64
CA MET A 106 -12.36 -14.92 3.38
C MET A 106 -11.94 -14.04 2.20
N LEU A 107 -12.90 -13.72 1.33
CA LEU A 107 -12.68 -12.79 0.22
C LEU A 107 -12.27 -11.40 0.74
N TYR A 108 -11.36 -10.77 0.00
CA TYR A 108 -10.90 -9.40 0.24
C TYR A 108 -10.72 -8.59 -1.05
N ALA A 109 -11.01 -9.17 -2.22
CA ALA A 109 -10.97 -8.49 -3.52
C ALA A 109 -11.71 -7.14 -3.56
N PRO A 110 -12.91 -6.94 -2.96
CA PRO A 110 -13.60 -5.64 -3.03
C PRO A 110 -13.00 -4.55 -2.15
N THR A 111 -12.03 -4.89 -1.28
CA THR A 111 -11.38 -3.93 -0.37
C THR A 111 -10.35 -3.09 -1.13
N HIS A 112 -9.87 -1.99 -0.53
CA HIS A 112 -8.80 -1.19 -1.14
C HIS A 112 -7.55 -2.02 -1.40
N MET A 113 -7.14 -2.85 -0.43
CA MET A 113 -5.96 -3.69 -0.60
C MET A 113 -6.17 -4.79 -1.65
N GLY A 114 -7.38 -5.37 -1.74
CA GLY A 114 -7.74 -6.31 -2.80
C GLY A 114 -7.55 -5.69 -4.18
N LYS A 115 -8.14 -4.51 -4.38
CA LYS A 115 -8.00 -3.72 -5.61
C LYS A 115 -6.53 -3.42 -5.92
N ILE A 116 -5.74 -2.94 -4.95
CA ILE A 116 -4.31 -2.65 -5.13
C ILE A 116 -3.53 -3.89 -5.59
N LEU A 117 -3.74 -5.04 -4.93
CA LEU A 117 -3.03 -6.28 -5.26
C LEU A 117 -3.48 -6.88 -6.61
N ASP A 118 -4.69 -6.55 -7.06
CA ASP A 118 -5.19 -6.92 -8.39
C ASP A 118 -4.91 -5.84 -9.46
N ALA A 119 -4.05 -4.85 -9.15
CA ALA A 119 -3.69 -3.73 -10.03
C ALA A 119 -4.87 -2.84 -10.48
N TRP A 120 -5.95 -2.83 -9.70
CA TRP A 120 -7.08 -1.94 -9.93
C TRP A 120 -6.78 -0.55 -9.37
N PRO A 121 -6.96 0.52 -10.16
CA PRO A 121 -6.75 1.88 -9.69
C PRO A 121 -7.83 2.24 -8.67
N LEU A 122 -7.41 2.92 -7.59
CA LEU A 122 -8.32 3.59 -6.66
C LEU A 122 -8.40 5.08 -7.01
N LEU A 123 -9.59 5.64 -6.88
CA LEU A 123 -9.88 7.06 -7.03
C LEU A 123 -10.15 7.68 -5.67
N GLU A 124 -10.16 9.01 -5.61
CA GLU A 124 -10.55 9.73 -4.40
C GLU A 124 -11.95 9.36 -3.92
N ASP A 125 -12.86 9.06 -4.85
CA ASP A 125 -14.23 8.61 -4.56
C ASP A 125 -14.28 7.28 -3.80
N ASP A 126 -13.28 6.40 -3.96
CA ASP A 126 -13.21 5.13 -3.20
C ASP A 126 -12.96 5.38 -1.70
N PHE A 127 -12.53 6.58 -1.31
CA PHE A 127 -12.25 6.96 0.08
C PHE A 127 -13.31 7.88 0.69
N ARG A 128 -14.40 8.15 -0.05
CA ARG A 128 -15.54 8.89 0.47
C ARG A 128 -16.49 7.89 1.15
N ASP A 129 -16.92 8.21 2.37
CA ASP A 129 -17.97 7.45 3.07
C ASP A 129 -19.33 7.59 2.35
#